data_AF-A0AAF1AAU8-F1
#
_entry.id   AF-A0AAF1AAU8-F1
#
_cell.length_a   1.000
_cell.length_b   1.000
_cell.length_c   1.000
_cell.angle_alpha   90.00
_cell.angle_beta   90.00
_cell.angle_gamma   90.00
#
_symmetry.space_group_name_H-M   'P 1'
#
loop_
_entity.id
_entity.type
_entity.pdbx_description
1 polymer ?
#
loop_
_entity_poly.entity_id
_entity_poly.type
_entity_poly.pdbx_seq_one_letter_code
_entity_poly.pdbx_strand_id
1 'polypeptide(L)'
;MPALNTDLELMHSVSGQIDARNQEIRAMLGTFIGRMCSVPASVWGGAAAVRFREVVDRWNAESMALHHALERIAETILLNERTLREAADGHSHRIGAVSNQL
;
A
#
# COMPACT_ATOMS: atom_id res chain seq x y z
N MET A 1 10.40 28.18 -0.99
CA MET A 1 9.54 27.01 -1.28
C MET A 1 10.23 25.75 -1.84
N PRO A 2 11.56 25.65 -2.11
CA PRO A 2 12.11 24.43 -2.73
C PRO A 2 12.06 23.18 -1.81
N ALA A 3 12.25 23.35 -0.50
CA ALA A 3 12.21 22.22 0.45
C ALA A 3 10.82 21.55 0.52
N LEU A 4 9.73 22.32 0.50
CA LEU A 4 8.37 21.77 0.55
C LEU A 4 8.04 20.94 -0.71
N ASN A 5 8.43 21.41 -1.89
CA ASN A 5 8.24 20.63 -3.12
C ASN A 5 9.02 19.32 -3.08
N THR A 6 10.25 19.34 -2.56
CA THR A 6 11.05 18.12 -2.34
C THR A 6 10.38 17.14 -1.37
N ASP A 7 9.78 17.65 -0.28
CA ASP A 7 9.05 16.80 0.68
C ASP A 7 7.80 16.16 0.06
N LEU A 8 7.06 16.89 -0.77
CA LEU A 8 5.88 16.35 -1.48
C LEU A 8 6.26 15.32 -2.54
N GLU A 9 7.34 15.54 -3.29
CA GLU A 9 7.90 14.57 -4.23
C GLU A 9 8.35 13.28 -3.52
N LEU A 10 8.96 13.42 -2.34
CA LEU A 10 9.31 12.28 -1.50
C LEU A 10 8.07 11.50 -1.05
N MET A 11 7.00 12.18 -0.61
CA MET A 11 5.74 11.53 -0.24
C MET A 11 5.16 10.73 -1.41
N HIS A 12 5.13 11.31 -2.62
CA HIS A 12 4.66 10.62 -3.82
C HIS A 12 5.51 9.38 -4.14
N SER A 13 6.84 9.53 -4.08
CA SER A 13 7.79 8.42 -4.30
C SER A 13 7.61 7.29 -3.28
N VAL A 14 7.45 7.61 -1.99
CA VAL A 14 7.25 6.62 -0.93
C VAL A 14 5.93 5.87 -1.12
N SER A 15 4.84 6.56 -1.49
CA SER A 15 3.57 5.91 -1.82
C SER A 15 3.74 4.89 -2.94
N GLY A 16 4.42 5.27 -4.04
CA GLY A 16 4.67 4.35 -5.16
C GLY A 16 5.54 3.15 -4.78
N GLN A 17 6.52 3.34 -3.89
CA GLN A 17 7.32 2.23 -3.35
C GLN A 17 6.49 1.27 -2.50
N ILE A 18 5.57 1.78 -1.68
CA ILE A 18 4.65 0.94 -0.90
C ILE A 18 3.76 0.12 -1.82
N ASP A 19 3.18 0.73 -2.85
CA ASP A 19 2.36 0.02 -3.83
C ASP A 19 3.15 -1.08 -4.55
N ALA A 20 4.36 -0.79 -5.01
CA ALA A 20 5.22 -1.77 -5.65
C ALA A 20 5.51 -2.98 -4.74
N ARG A 21 5.87 -2.73 -3.47
CA ARG A 21 6.12 -3.79 -2.48
C ARG A 21 4.85 -4.58 -2.15
N ASN A 22 3.71 -3.90 -2.09
CA ASN A 22 2.41 -4.55 -1.88
C ASN A 22 2.10 -5.55 -3.00
N GLN A 23 2.33 -5.16 -4.26
CA GLN A 23 2.14 -6.01 -5.42
C GLN A 23 3.10 -7.21 -5.45
N GLU A 24 4.38 -7.00 -5.10
CA GLU A 24 5.37 -8.09 -5.00
C GLU A 24 4.98 -9.11 -3.92
N ILE A 25 4.58 -8.64 -2.74
CA ILE A 25 4.12 -9.49 -1.64
C ILE A 25 2.91 -10.30 -2.09
N ARG A 26 1.93 -9.66 -2.74
CA ARG A 26 0.74 -10.33 -3.28
C ARG A 26 1.10 -11.40 -4.32
N ALA A 27 2.02 -11.11 -5.23
CA ALA A 27 2.47 -12.06 -6.25
C ALA A 27 3.18 -13.28 -5.63
N MET A 28 4.06 -13.05 -4.65
CA MET A 28 4.77 -14.09 -3.91
C MET A 28 3.80 -15.01 -3.18
N LEU A 29 2.83 -14.43 -2.45
CA LEU A 29 1.83 -15.18 -1.69
C LEU A 29 0.87 -15.97 -2.59
N GLY A 30 0.42 -15.35 -3.69
CA GLY A 30 -0.40 -16.04 -4.70
C GLY A 30 0.33 -17.23 -5.32
N THR A 31 1.62 -17.08 -5.64
CA THR A 31 2.45 -18.17 -6.15
C THR A 31 2.58 -19.31 -5.14
N PHE A 32 2.82 -18.98 -3.88
CA PHE A 32 2.95 -19.96 -2.81
C PHE A 32 1.63 -20.72 -2.58
N ILE A 33 0.50 -20.02 -2.47
CA ILE A 33 -0.83 -20.64 -2.32
C ILE A 33 -1.16 -21.53 -3.52
N GLY A 34 -0.84 -21.10 -4.73
CA GLY A 34 -1.03 -21.90 -5.95
C GLY A 34 -0.24 -23.21 -5.92
N ARG A 35 1.05 -23.15 -5.51
CA ARG A 35 1.88 -24.35 -5.32
C ARG A 35 1.28 -25.27 -4.26
N MET A 36 0.89 -24.70 -3.13
CA MET A 36 0.25 -25.43 -2.02
C MET A 36 -1.06 -26.13 -2.46
N CYS A 37 -1.91 -25.46 -3.22
CA CYS A 37 -3.16 -26.04 -3.74
C CYS A 37 -2.93 -27.09 -4.85
N SER A 38 -1.79 -27.04 -5.53
CA SER A 38 -1.44 -28.01 -6.58
C SER A 38 -0.95 -29.36 -6.03
N VAL A 39 -0.66 -29.45 -4.73
CA VAL A 39 -0.18 -30.70 -4.16
C VAL A 39 -1.30 -31.74 -4.16
N PRO A 40 -1.08 -32.95 -4.72
CA PRO A 40 -2.13 -33.95 -4.88
C PRO A 40 -2.76 -34.37 -3.56
N ALA A 41 -4.08 -34.62 -3.55
CA ALA A 41 -4.77 -35.13 -2.37
C ALA A 41 -4.23 -36.49 -1.87
N SER A 42 -3.58 -37.28 -2.75
CA SER A 42 -2.87 -38.50 -2.36
C SER A 42 -1.68 -38.25 -1.42
N VAL A 43 -1.09 -37.05 -1.45
CA VAL A 43 -0.03 -36.62 -0.52
C VAL A 43 -0.62 -36.15 0.81
N TRP A 44 -1.81 -35.55 0.77
CA TRP A 44 -2.52 -35.05 1.95
C TRP A 44 -3.67 -36.00 2.27
N GLY A 45 -3.36 -37.15 2.85
CA GLY A 45 -4.38 -38.10 3.27
C GLY A 45 -5.15 -37.62 4.51
N GLY A 46 -6.47 -37.82 4.53
CA GLY A 46 -7.30 -37.72 5.74
C GLY A 46 -7.23 -36.37 6.48
N ALA A 47 -7.04 -36.42 7.80
CA ALA A 47 -7.03 -35.24 8.68
C ALA A 47 -5.96 -34.19 8.33
N ALA A 48 -4.85 -34.59 7.68
CA ALA A 48 -3.80 -33.68 7.26
C ALA A 48 -4.27 -32.72 6.16
N ALA A 49 -5.15 -33.16 5.25
CA ALA A 49 -5.73 -32.32 4.20
C ALA A 49 -6.59 -31.19 4.77
N VAL A 50 -7.38 -31.51 5.81
CA VAL A 50 -8.26 -30.54 6.46
C VAL A 50 -7.44 -29.48 7.18
N ARG A 51 -6.46 -29.89 7.99
CA ARG A 51 -5.54 -28.95 8.68
C ARG A 51 -4.78 -28.07 7.71
N PHE A 52 -4.39 -28.63 6.58
CA PHE A 52 -3.72 -27.86 5.55
C PHE A 52 -4.61 -26.78 4.95
N ARG A 53 -5.85 -27.13 4.59
CA ARG A 53 -6.81 -26.18 4.06
C ARG A 53 -7.01 -25.02 5.04
N GLU A 54 -7.18 -25.31 6.32
CA GLU A 54 -7.32 -24.30 7.38
C GLU A 54 -6.10 -23.37 7.45
N VAL A 55 -4.88 -23.90 7.35
CA VAL A 55 -3.64 -23.09 7.34
C VAL A 55 -3.57 -22.20 6.09
N VAL A 56 -3.90 -22.74 4.92
CA VAL A 56 -3.91 -21.99 3.65
C VAL A 56 -4.95 -20.86 3.71
N ASP A 57 -6.15 -21.15 4.21
CA ASP A 57 -7.23 -20.16 4.31
C ASP A 57 -6.87 -19.03 5.29
N ARG A 58 -6.28 -19.38 6.44
CA ARG A 58 -5.78 -18.40 7.41
C ARG A 58 -4.70 -17.51 6.82
N TRP A 59 -3.71 -18.11 6.16
CA TRP A 59 -2.63 -17.34 5.52
C TRP A 59 -3.16 -16.43 4.41
N ASN A 60 -4.14 -16.89 3.62
CA ASN A 60 -4.78 -16.05 2.62
C ASN A 60 -5.49 -14.84 3.27
N ALA A 61 -6.19 -15.05 4.39
CA ALA A 61 -6.83 -13.95 5.12
C ALA A 61 -5.81 -12.94 5.67
N GLU A 62 -4.73 -13.41 6.31
CA GLU A 62 -3.64 -12.56 6.82
C GLU A 62 -2.96 -11.77 5.68
N SER A 63 -2.78 -12.41 4.52
CA SER A 63 -2.23 -11.80 3.32
C SER A 63 -3.11 -10.68 2.77
N MET A 64 -4.42 -10.90 2.69
CA MET A 64 -5.38 -9.87 2.28
C MET A 64 -5.42 -8.70 3.26
N ALA A 65 -5.35 -8.97 4.56
CA ALA A 65 -5.31 -7.93 5.57
C ALA A 65 -4.06 -7.04 5.44
N LEU A 66 -2.88 -7.64 5.21
CA LEU A 66 -1.65 -6.89 4.94
C LEU A 66 -1.77 -6.05 3.66
N HIS A 67 -2.33 -6.62 2.59
CA HIS A 67 -2.51 -5.93 1.31
C HIS A 67 -3.35 -4.65 1.46
N HIS A 68 -4.51 -4.78 2.12
CA HIS A 68 -5.38 -3.64 2.40
C HIS A 68 -4.74 -2.63 3.36
N ALA A 69 -3.94 -3.09 4.33
CA ALA A 69 -3.23 -2.17 5.22
C ALA A 69 -2.22 -1.32 4.44
N LEU A 70 -1.43 -1.92 3.55
CA LEU A 70 -0.45 -1.22 2.72
C LEU A 70 -1.11 -0.26 1.72
N GLU A 71 -2.19 -0.70 1.06
CA GLU A 71 -2.99 0.14 0.15
C GLU A 71 -3.51 1.40 0.87
N ARG A 72 -4.12 1.24 2.05
CA ARG A 72 -4.58 2.38 2.86
C ARG A 72 -3.45 3.32 3.30
N ILE A 73 -2.26 2.79 3.58
CA ILE A 73 -1.10 3.62 3.93
C ILE A 73 -0.70 4.48 2.71
N ALA A 74 -0.61 3.89 1.52
CA ALA A 74 -0.32 4.61 0.29
C ALA A 74 -1.37 5.70 0.01
N GLU A 75 -2.66 5.36 0.12
CA GLU A 75 -3.77 6.32 -0.01
C GLU A 75 -3.66 7.48 0.99
N THR A 76 -3.33 7.19 2.25
CA THR A 76 -3.16 8.20 3.30
C THR A 76 -2.00 9.15 2.97
N ILE A 77 -0.88 8.62 2.47
CA ILE A 77 0.27 9.45 2.07
C ILE A 77 -0.11 10.37 0.92
N LEU A 78 -0.82 9.87 -0.09
CA LEU A 78 -1.27 10.69 -1.23
C LEU A 78 -2.29 11.75 -0.81
N LEU A 79 -3.21 11.42 0.10
CA LEU A 79 -4.17 12.39 0.63
C LEU A 79 -3.47 13.52 1.40
N ASN A 80 -2.49 13.16 2.23
CA ASN A 80 -1.69 14.13 2.97
C ASN A 80 -0.90 15.03 2.02
N GLU A 81 -0.30 14.46 0.98
CA GLU A 81 0.44 15.19 -0.06
C GLU A 81 -0.43 16.26 -0.73
N ARG A 82 -1.65 15.89 -1.15
CA ARG A 82 -2.61 16.84 -1.74
C ARG A 82 -3.02 17.95 -0.77
N THR A 83 -3.35 17.57 0.47
CA THR A 83 -3.75 18.51 1.52
C THR A 83 -2.65 19.54 1.80
N LEU A 84 -1.40 19.08 1.87
CA LEU A 84 -0.25 19.95 2.09
C LEU A 84 0.02 20.87 0.90
N ARG A 85 -0.15 20.38 -0.34
CA ARG A 85 -0.02 21.21 -1.55
C ARG A 85 -1.06 22.31 -1.60
N GLU A 86 -2.33 21.99 -1.34
CA GLU A 86 -3.42 22.97 -1.29
C GLU A 86 -3.17 24.06 -0.24
N ALA A 87 -2.68 23.68 0.94
CA ALA A 87 -2.32 24.63 2.00
C ALA A 87 -1.18 25.58 1.57
N ALA A 88 -0.17 25.05 0.87
CA ALA A 88 0.96 25.82 0.37
C ALA A 88 0.57 26.83 -0.73
N ASP A 89 -0.31 26.40 -1.65
CA ASP A 89 -0.83 27.23 -2.71
C ASP A 89 -1.70 28.35 -2.15
N GLY A 90 -2.57 28.05 -1.18
CA GLY A 90 -3.39 29.04 -0.48
C GLY A 90 -2.55 30.08 0.28
N HIS A 91 -1.47 29.65 0.93
CA HIS A 91 -0.53 30.55 1.60
C HIS A 91 0.16 31.50 0.59
N SER A 92 0.63 30.95 -0.53
CA SER A 92 1.30 31.73 -1.59
C SER A 92 0.38 32.79 -2.21
N HIS A 93 -0.89 32.43 -2.48
CA HIS A 93 -1.89 33.37 -2.99
C HIS A 93 -2.15 34.52 -2.02
N ARG A 94 -2.23 34.24 -0.71
CA ARG A 94 -2.41 35.28 0.31
C ARG A 94 -1.23 36.22 0.40
N ILE A 95 0.01 35.72 0.34
CA ILE A 95 1.20 36.58 0.33
C ILE A 95 1.21 37.46 -0.93
N GLY A 96 0.95 36.88 -2.11
CA GLY A 96 0.88 37.65 -3.35
C GLY A 96 -0.18 38.75 -3.32
N ALA A 97 -1.36 38.46 -2.76
CA ALA A 97 -2.43 39.45 -2.61
C ALA A 97 -2.03 40.61 -1.66
N VAL A 98 -1.35 40.32 -0.55
CA VAL A 98 -0.87 41.35 0.40
C VAL A 98 0.27 42.17 -0.20
N SER A 99 1.22 41.55 -0.90
CA SER A 99 2.31 42.26 -1.58
C SER A 99 1.82 43.17 -2.71
N ASN A 100 0.69 42.85 -3.34
CA ASN A 100 0.10 43.66 -4.40
C ASN A 100 -0.82 44.79 -3.86
N GLN A 101 -0.99 44.89 -2.54
CA GLN A 101 -1.75 45.92 -1.83
C GLN A 101 -0.84 46.95 -1.11
N LEU A 102 0.48 46.81 -1.21
CA LEU A 102 1.49 47.76 -0.73
C LEU A 102 2.11 48.52 -1.91
#